data_AF-A0A061IDD4-F1
#
_entry.id   AF-A0A061IDD4-F1
#
_cell.length_a   1.000
_cell.length_b   1.000
_cell.length_c   1.000
_cell.angle_alpha   90.00
_cell.angle_beta   90.00
_cell.angle_gamma   90.00
#
_symmetry.space_group_name_H-M   'P 1'
#
loop_
_entity.id
_entity.type
_entity.pdbx_description
1 polymer ?
#
loop_
_entity_poly.entity_id
_entity_poly.type
_entity_poly.pdbx_seq_one_letter_code
_entity_poly.pdbx_strand_id
1 'polypeptide(L)'
;MVIVKLKFTEKTIGSFGSMTNECDYYWVLLLLSVSNLLQWENVTCAPIHENKTEQGDVSLKDLFDHAITLSQTTSALTTEMRKLFFSDGFSANMFKKFVLDFFKDKMYMIKILNSCHTFSLNTPETVEEARDISFEDFLKMILSIVHSWNNPLHHLVTELGGMKGAPDAILSRAKGVETINSELLENIMTILSKIHPGLKENETYPVWTDLASLQAADEECHFFALYKLFYCLRVDTYTIDLYLKYLRCLLVKGDICSSLEF
;
A
#
# COMPACT_ATOMS: atom_id res chain seq x y z
N MET A 1 -2.27 17.28 9.30
CA MET A 1 -0.95 17.14 8.63
C MET A 1 -1.25 17.03 7.16
N VAL A 2 -1.16 18.14 6.42
CA VAL A 2 -1.63 18.24 5.03
C VAL A 2 -0.71 17.42 4.13
N ILE A 3 -1.24 16.39 3.48
CA ILE A 3 -0.54 15.65 2.42
C ILE A 3 -0.72 16.47 1.14
N VAL A 4 0.26 17.33 0.81
CA VAL A 4 0.23 18.08 -0.45
C VAL A 4 0.89 17.23 -1.54
N LYS A 5 0.09 16.62 -2.42
CA LYS A 5 0.58 16.20 -3.74
C LYS A 5 0.73 17.48 -4.58
N LEU A 6 1.98 17.83 -4.91
CA LEU A 6 2.25 19.00 -5.75
C LEU A 6 1.97 18.67 -7.22
N LYS A 7 0.87 19.22 -7.76
CA LYS A 7 0.51 19.14 -9.19
C LYS A 7 1.35 20.16 -9.97
N PHE A 8 2.19 19.71 -10.91
CA PHE A 8 2.89 20.60 -11.84
C PHE A 8 2.31 20.46 -13.25
N THR A 9 1.82 21.57 -13.79
CA THR A 9 1.55 21.76 -15.23
C THR A 9 2.87 22.04 -15.95
N GLU A 10 3.19 21.24 -16.98
CA GLU A 10 4.37 21.41 -17.80
C GLU A 10 4.43 22.80 -18.45
N LYS A 11 5.51 23.53 -18.19
CA LYS A 11 5.99 24.61 -19.05
C LYS A 11 7.43 24.30 -19.43
N THR A 12 7.64 24.13 -20.73
CA THR A 12 8.93 23.90 -21.38
C THR A 12 9.87 25.09 -21.19
N ILE A 13 11.14 24.80 -20.87
CA ILE A 13 12.38 25.31 -21.51
C ILE A 13 13.60 25.09 -20.59
N GLY A 14 14.67 24.54 -21.17
CA GLY A 14 16.06 24.88 -20.81
C GLY A 14 16.89 23.75 -20.21
N SER A 15 17.70 23.09 -21.04
CA SER A 15 18.73 22.12 -20.62
C SER A 15 19.79 22.76 -19.73
N PHE A 16 20.19 22.09 -18.65
CA PHE A 16 21.59 22.09 -18.16
C PHE A 16 21.81 21.00 -17.11
N GLY A 17 22.92 20.26 -17.25
CA GLY A 17 23.62 19.59 -16.14
C GLY A 17 23.16 18.19 -15.75
N SER A 18 23.67 17.19 -16.46
CA SER A 18 23.66 15.77 -16.03
C SER A 18 24.44 15.59 -14.72
N MET A 19 23.74 15.34 -13.61
CA MET A 19 24.24 14.53 -12.50
C MET A 19 23.30 13.34 -12.37
N THR A 20 23.66 12.25 -13.03
CA THR A 20 22.99 10.97 -12.94
C THR A 20 23.57 10.21 -11.74
N ASN A 21 22.72 9.76 -10.80
CA ASN A 21 23.15 8.99 -9.62
C ASN A 21 23.01 7.48 -9.86
N GLU A 22 23.89 6.71 -9.24
CA GLU A 22 24.15 5.29 -9.47
C GLU A 22 23.01 4.33 -9.05
N CYS A 23 22.08 4.72 -8.16
CA CYS A 23 20.96 3.84 -7.78
C CYS A 23 19.93 3.62 -8.92
N ASP A 24 19.86 4.52 -9.91
CA ASP A 24 18.97 4.37 -11.09
C ASP A 24 19.62 3.53 -12.22
N TYR A 25 20.93 3.30 -12.19
CA TYR A 25 21.67 2.61 -13.27
C TYR A 25 21.63 1.07 -13.19
N TYR A 26 21.14 0.49 -12.09
CA TYR A 26 21.04 -0.97 -11.93
C TYR A 26 19.80 -1.58 -12.57
N TRP A 27 19.07 -0.83 -13.41
CA TRP A 27 17.86 -1.28 -14.10
C TRP A 27 18.11 -2.04 -15.41
N VAL A 28 19.33 -1.97 -15.97
CA VAL A 28 19.65 -2.59 -17.27
C VAL A 28 20.67 -3.70 -17.10
N LEU A 29 20.19 -4.90 -16.74
CA LEU A 29 20.69 -6.21 -17.19
C LEU A 29 20.18 -7.31 -16.24
N LEU A 30 19.08 -7.97 -16.62
CA LEU A 30 18.84 -9.41 -16.40
C LEU A 30 17.54 -9.81 -17.10
N LEU A 31 17.65 -10.12 -18.40
CA LEU A 31 16.68 -10.97 -19.10
C LEU A 31 17.23 -12.38 -19.11
N LEU A 32 16.68 -13.28 -18.29
CA LEU A 32 16.71 -14.72 -18.56
C LEU A 32 15.38 -15.37 -18.16
N SER A 33 14.81 -16.02 -19.16
CA SER A 33 13.59 -16.83 -19.18
C SER A 33 13.64 -18.01 -18.21
N VAL A 34 12.54 -18.21 -17.48
CA VAL A 34 12.12 -19.56 -17.06
C VAL A 34 10.61 -19.68 -17.29
N SER A 35 10.23 -20.34 -18.38
CA SER A 35 8.93 -21.02 -18.44
C SER A 35 9.05 -22.30 -17.62
N ASN A 36 8.11 -22.55 -16.72
CA ASN A 36 7.86 -23.92 -16.26
C ASN A 36 6.36 -24.12 -15.99
N LEU A 37 5.88 -25.23 -16.55
CA LEU A 37 4.52 -25.74 -16.47
C LEU A 37 4.13 -25.99 -15.01
N LEU A 38 2.97 -25.47 -14.61
CA LEU A 38 2.20 -26.07 -13.53
C LEU A 38 1.04 -26.85 -14.16
N GLN A 39 1.22 -28.16 -14.24
CA GLN A 39 0.14 -29.10 -14.50
C GLN A 39 -0.76 -29.12 -13.26
N TRP A 40 -2.05 -28.79 -13.43
CA TRP A 40 -3.06 -29.06 -12.41
C TRP A 40 -3.39 -30.56 -12.44
N GLU A 41 -3.00 -31.29 -11.40
CA GLU A 41 -3.62 -32.58 -11.09
C GLU A 41 -4.95 -32.34 -10.38
N ASN A 42 -6.00 -32.99 -10.88
CA ASN A 42 -7.36 -32.88 -10.36
C ASN A 42 -7.46 -33.54 -8.98
N VAL A 43 -7.68 -32.74 -7.94
CA VAL A 43 -8.10 -33.25 -6.63
C VAL A 43 -9.62 -33.36 -6.62
N THR A 44 -10.12 -34.58 -6.42
CA THR A 44 -11.54 -34.89 -6.30
C THR A 44 -12.03 -34.50 -4.89
N CYS A 45 -13.01 -33.61 -4.81
CA CYS A 45 -13.68 -33.30 -3.54
C CYS A 45 -14.67 -34.41 -3.16
N ALA A 46 -14.49 -35.02 -2.00
CA ALA A 46 -15.52 -35.81 -1.32
C ALA A 46 -16.52 -34.87 -0.60
N PRO A 47 -17.81 -35.24 -0.47
CA PRO A 47 -18.83 -34.34 0.03
C PRO A 47 -18.72 -34.20 1.55
N ILE A 48 -18.57 -32.95 2.02
CA ILE A 48 -18.68 -32.63 3.44
C ILE A 48 -20.17 -32.53 3.79
N HIS A 49 -20.57 -33.36 4.75
CA HIS A 49 -21.87 -33.39 5.39
C HIS A 49 -22.30 -32.00 5.86
N GLU A 50 -23.51 -31.57 5.49
CA GLU A 50 -24.13 -30.35 5.98
C GLU A 50 -24.29 -30.41 7.50
N ASN A 51 -23.47 -29.65 8.22
CA ASN A 51 -23.85 -29.11 9.52
C ASN A 51 -24.20 -27.64 9.28
N LYS A 52 -25.51 -27.35 9.27
CA LYS A 52 -26.04 -25.99 9.36
C LYS A 52 -25.59 -25.38 10.69
N THR A 53 -24.48 -24.67 10.68
CA THR A 53 -24.24 -23.62 11.67
C THR A 53 -25.10 -22.44 11.23
N GLU A 54 -25.99 -21.98 12.11
CA GLU A 54 -26.64 -20.67 12.00
C GLU A 54 -25.57 -19.57 12.09
N GLN A 55 -24.83 -19.34 11.01
CA GLN A 55 -24.05 -18.13 10.82
C GLN A 55 -25.06 -17.05 10.45
N GLY A 56 -25.49 -16.25 11.42
CA GLY A 56 -26.33 -15.08 11.15
C GLY A 56 -25.68 -14.23 10.05
N ASP A 57 -26.46 -13.85 9.04
CA ASP A 57 -25.95 -13.07 7.91
C ASP A 57 -25.28 -11.78 8.43
N VAL A 58 -23.97 -11.65 8.22
CA VAL A 58 -23.21 -10.48 8.69
C VAL A 58 -23.70 -9.26 7.92
N SER A 59 -24.10 -8.22 8.65
CA SER A 59 -24.65 -7.01 8.03
C SER A 59 -23.56 -6.22 7.29
N LEU A 60 -23.94 -5.49 6.24
CA LEU A 60 -23.01 -4.61 5.50
C LEU A 60 -22.35 -3.59 6.43
N LYS A 61 -23.11 -3.07 7.41
CA LYS A 61 -22.59 -2.16 8.42
C LYS A 61 -21.48 -2.80 9.25
N ASP A 62 -21.65 -4.05 9.67
CA ASP A 62 -20.66 -4.74 10.51
C ASP A 62 -19.39 -5.07 9.71
N LEU A 63 -19.52 -5.38 8.41
CA LEU A 63 -18.37 -5.51 7.53
C LEU A 63 -17.57 -4.21 7.42
N PHE A 64 -18.23 -3.05 7.22
CA PHE A 64 -17.54 -1.77 7.21
C PHE A 64 -16.92 -1.40 8.56
N ASP A 65 -17.59 -1.71 9.68
CA ASP A 65 -17.02 -1.54 11.02
C ASP A 65 -15.73 -2.35 11.20
N HIS A 66 -15.75 -3.60 10.72
CA HIS A 66 -14.59 -4.47 10.74
C HIS A 66 -13.46 -3.93 9.84
N ALA A 67 -13.77 -3.57 8.59
CA ALA A 67 -12.79 -2.98 7.66
C ALA A 67 -12.10 -1.76 8.25
N ILE A 68 -12.85 -0.85 8.89
CA ILE A 68 -12.29 0.34 9.55
C ILE A 68 -11.40 -0.05 10.74
N THR A 69 -11.79 -1.06 11.51
CA THR A 69 -10.96 -1.55 12.62
C THR A 69 -9.62 -2.11 12.11
N LEU A 70 -9.66 -2.88 11.02
CA LEU A 70 -8.46 -3.38 10.35
C LEU A 70 -7.60 -2.23 9.81
N SER A 71 -8.18 -1.26 9.09
CA SER A 71 -7.43 -0.14 8.53
C SER A 71 -6.76 0.74 9.60
N GLN A 72 -7.46 1.01 10.70
CA GLN A 72 -6.90 1.75 11.84
C GLN A 72 -5.74 1.01 12.48
N THR A 73 -5.90 -0.30 12.67
CA THR A 73 -4.84 -1.15 13.24
C THR A 73 -3.62 -1.18 12.32
N THR A 74 -3.82 -1.36 11.02
CA THR A 74 -2.75 -1.31 10.01
C THR A 74 -2.02 0.03 9.99
N SER A 75 -2.76 1.14 10.05
CA SER A 75 -2.19 2.50 10.09
C SER A 75 -1.36 2.73 11.36
N ALA A 76 -1.83 2.24 12.52
CA ALA A 76 -1.10 2.28 13.78
C ALA A 76 0.20 1.47 13.71
N LEU A 77 0.15 0.20 13.27
CA LEU A 77 1.33 -0.65 13.13
C LEU A 77 2.34 -0.09 12.13
N THR A 78 1.87 0.46 11.01
CA THR A 78 2.71 1.12 10.00
C THR A 78 3.42 2.34 10.61
N THR A 79 2.70 3.13 11.40
CA THR A 79 3.28 4.29 12.09
C THR A 79 4.31 3.88 13.14
N GLU A 80 4.03 2.85 13.94
CA GLU A 80 4.99 2.30 14.90
C GLU A 80 6.25 1.76 14.22
N MET A 81 6.07 0.92 13.21
CA MET A 81 7.16 0.34 12.42
C MET A 81 8.06 1.42 11.83
N ARG A 82 7.47 2.44 11.20
CA ARG A 82 8.20 3.57 10.63
C ARG A 82 8.95 4.37 11.69
N LYS A 83 8.35 4.60 12.87
CA LYS A 83 9.02 5.29 13.99
C LYS A 83 10.22 4.50 14.49
N LEU A 84 10.06 3.20 14.70
CA LEU A 84 11.15 2.31 15.11
C LEU A 84 12.26 2.33 14.06
N PHE A 85 11.93 2.15 12.78
CA PHE A 85 12.90 2.17 11.69
C PHE A 85 13.63 3.51 11.53
N PHE A 86 13.09 4.64 12.00
CA PHE A 86 13.80 5.93 11.89
C PHE A 86 14.60 6.32 13.12
N SER A 87 14.37 5.66 14.26
CA SER A 87 14.97 6.01 15.54
C SER A 87 15.90 4.93 16.11
N ASP A 88 15.77 3.69 15.66
CA ASP A 88 16.63 2.59 16.11
C ASP A 88 18.06 2.75 15.58
N GLY A 89 19.05 2.35 16.38
CA GLY A 89 20.47 2.43 16.01
C GLY A 89 20.82 1.65 14.74
N PHE A 90 20.03 0.63 14.41
CA PHE A 90 20.10 -0.14 13.16
C PHE A 90 20.04 0.73 11.90
N SER A 91 19.21 1.78 11.90
CA SER A 91 18.81 2.50 10.68
C SER A 91 18.84 4.03 10.83
N ALA A 92 18.93 4.56 12.06
CA ALA A 92 18.87 5.99 12.35
C ALA A 92 19.96 6.81 11.63
N ASN A 93 21.18 6.26 11.49
CA ASN A 93 22.26 6.97 10.79
C ASN A 93 21.95 7.15 9.31
N MET A 94 21.40 6.11 8.67
CA MET A 94 21.02 6.18 7.26
C MET A 94 19.84 7.14 7.06
N PHE A 95 18.83 7.07 7.94
CA PHE A 95 17.73 8.03 7.93
C PHE A 95 18.21 9.48 8.07
N LYS A 96 19.13 9.75 9.00
CA LYS A 96 19.73 11.09 9.17
C LYS A 96 20.43 11.55 7.89
N LYS A 97 21.16 10.67 7.21
CA LYS A 97 21.81 10.98 5.93
C LYS A 97 20.77 11.36 4.85
N PHE A 98 19.72 10.57 4.68
CA PHE A 98 18.65 10.89 3.72
C PHE A 98 17.92 12.21 4.01
N VAL A 99 17.69 12.52 5.29
CA VAL A 99 17.12 13.81 5.69
C VAL A 99 18.06 14.97 5.35
N LEU A 100 19.37 14.81 5.56
CA LEU A 100 20.35 15.83 5.16
C LEU A 100 20.39 15.99 3.63
N ASP A 101 20.32 14.91 2.88
CA ASP A 101 20.31 14.95 1.42
C ASP A 101 19.01 15.56 0.88
N PHE A 102 17.87 15.35 1.56
CA PHE A 102 16.63 16.09 1.32
C PHE A 102 16.79 17.60 1.45
N PHE A 103 17.54 18.07 2.44
CA PHE A 103 17.78 19.51 2.60
C PHE A 103 18.72 20.07 1.53
N LYS A 104 19.60 19.25 0.96
CA LYS A 104 20.50 19.65 -0.13
C LYS A 104 19.79 19.69 -1.49
N ASP A 105 18.98 18.67 -1.78
CA ASP A 105 18.21 18.56 -3.02
C ASP A 105 16.75 18.18 -2.74
N LYS A 106 16.00 19.21 -2.33
CA LYS A 106 14.58 19.09 -2.01
C LYS A 106 13.75 18.64 -3.23
N MET A 107 14.12 19.08 -4.43
CA MET A 107 13.34 18.78 -5.64
C MET A 107 13.48 17.32 -6.05
N TYR A 108 14.71 16.78 -6.01
CA TYR A 108 14.96 15.37 -6.24
C TYR A 108 14.18 14.49 -5.27
N MET A 109 14.25 14.79 -3.98
CA MET A 109 13.56 13.97 -2.99
C MET A 109 12.03 14.09 -3.06
N ILE A 110 11.48 15.26 -3.37
CA ILE A 110 10.04 15.41 -3.64
C ILE A 110 9.63 14.52 -4.81
N LYS A 111 10.41 14.47 -5.90
CA LYS A 111 10.13 13.62 -7.05
C LYS A 111 10.11 12.14 -6.65
N ILE A 112 11.08 11.68 -5.87
CA ILE A 112 11.12 10.28 -5.40
C ILE A 112 9.93 9.97 -4.49
N LEU A 113 9.61 10.83 -3.53
CA LEU A 113 8.49 10.59 -2.62
C LEU A 113 7.13 10.73 -3.32
N ASN A 114 7.09 11.35 -4.50
CA ASN A 114 5.91 11.38 -5.38
C ASN A 114 5.86 10.22 -6.39
N SER A 115 6.55 9.11 -6.13
CA SER A 115 6.62 7.95 -7.04
C SER A 115 6.18 6.63 -6.40
N CYS A 116 5.20 6.67 -5.50
CA CYS A 116 4.56 5.46 -5.00
C CYS A 116 3.82 4.74 -6.14
N HIS A 117 3.88 3.41 -6.18
CA HIS A 117 3.30 2.63 -7.29
C HIS A 117 1.78 2.80 -7.42
N THR A 118 1.11 3.16 -6.34
CA THR A 118 -0.33 3.44 -6.29
C THR A 118 -0.72 4.84 -6.77
N PHE A 119 0.24 5.76 -6.97
CA PHE A 119 -0.10 7.15 -7.35
C PHE A 119 -0.66 7.27 -8.78
N SER A 120 -0.54 6.22 -9.60
CA SER A 120 -1.23 6.12 -10.89
C SER A 120 -2.74 5.90 -10.74
N LEU A 121 -3.21 5.48 -9.56
CA LEU A 121 -4.64 5.47 -9.24
C LEU A 121 -5.04 6.94 -9.04
N ASN A 122 -5.96 7.43 -9.86
CA ASN A 122 -6.50 8.79 -9.76
C ASN A 122 -7.38 8.93 -8.51
N THR A 123 -6.76 8.89 -7.34
CA THR A 123 -7.39 8.94 -6.02
C THR A 123 -7.91 10.36 -5.73
N PRO A 124 -9.15 10.53 -5.24
CA PRO A 124 -9.68 11.84 -4.88
C PRO A 124 -8.87 12.47 -3.74
N GLU A 125 -8.48 13.73 -3.91
CA GLU A 125 -7.75 14.50 -2.90
C GLU A 125 -8.67 15.40 -2.07
N THR A 126 -9.93 15.56 -2.50
CA THR A 126 -10.94 16.39 -1.82
C THR A 126 -12.24 15.64 -1.64
N VAL A 127 -13.07 16.12 -0.70
CA VAL A 127 -14.44 15.60 -0.51
C VAL A 127 -15.28 15.84 -1.75
N GLU A 128 -15.06 16.95 -2.46
CA GLU A 128 -15.75 17.28 -3.72
C GLU A 128 -15.43 16.26 -4.81
N GLU A 129 -14.15 15.93 -5.02
CA GLU A 129 -13.75 14.88 -5.97
C GLU A 129 -14.30 13.51 -5.55
N ALA A 130 -14.33 13.23 -4.25
CA ALA A 130 -14.86 11.97 -3.71
C ALA A 130 -16.37 11.82 -3.88
N ARG A 131 -17.13 12.91 -4.01
CA ARG A 131 -18.60 12.87 -4.22
C ARG A 131 -18.99 12.46 -5.64
N ASP A 132 -18.13 12.74 -6.62
CA ASP A 132 -18.41 12.45 -8.03
C ASP A 132 -18.10 10.99 -8.40
N ILE A 133 -17.48 10.22 -7.49
CA ILE A 133 -17.13 8.82 -7.68
C ILE A 133 -18.29 7.93 -7.19
N SER A 134 -18.68 6.94 -8.00
CA SER A 134 -19.72 5.99 -7.60
C SER A 134 -19.27 5.16 -6.39
N PHE A 135 -20.20 4.75 -5.53
CA PHE A 135 -19.90 3.93 -4.35
C PHE A 135 -19.10 2.66 -4.70
N GLU A 136 -19.45 2.03 -5.83
CA GLU A 136 -18.77 0.85 -6.35
C GLU A 136 -17.33 1.17 -6.81
N ASP A 137 -17.14 2.20 -7.63
CA ASP A 137 -15.82 2.57 -8.14
C ASP A 137 -14.89 3.00 -7.00
N PHE A 138 -15.45 3.60 -5.95
CA PHE A 138 -14.72 3.94 -4.74
C PHE A 138 -14.23 2.69 -4.00
N LEU A 139 -15.08 1.66 -3.85
CA LEU A 139 -14.68 0.38 -3.27
C LEU A 139 -13.62 -0.33 -4.11
N LYS A 140 -13.76 -0.31 -5.45
CA LYS A 140 -12.77 -0.86 -6.38
C LYS A 140 -11.42 -0.14 -6.27
N MET A 141 -11.44 1.17 -6.02
CA MET A 141 -10.22 1.92 -5.75
C MET A 141 -9.55 1.49 -4.44
N ILE A 142 -10.31 1.30 -3.35
CA ILE A 142 -9.75 0.77 -2.09
C ILE A 142 -9.19 -0.64 -2.32
N LEU A 143 -9.95 -1.51 -3.01
CA LEU A 143 -9.52 -2.86 -3.39
C LEU A 143 -8.19 -2.81 -4.16
N SER A 144 -8.09 -1.93 -5.15
CA SER A 144 -6.88 -1.75 -5.96
C SER A 144 -5.66 -1.35 -5.13
N ILE A 145 -5.83 -0.42 -4.19
CA ILE A 145 -4.74 -0.01 -3.28
C ILE A 145 -4.33 -1.21 -2.41
N VAL A 146 -5.27 -1.83 -1.69
CA VAL A 146 -4.97 -2.95 -0.77
C VAL A 146 -4.31 -4.12 -1.49
N HIS A 147 -4.84 -4.50 -2.67
CA HIS A 147 -4.26 -5.58 -3.46
C HIS A 147 -2.83 -5.25 -3.93
N SER A 148 -2.57 -4.01 -4.36
CA SER A 148 -1.24 -3.59 -4.82
C SER A 148 -0.15 -3.67 -3.74
N TRP A 149 -0.52 -3.78 -2.46
CA TRP A 149 0.40 -3.92 -1.34
C TRP A 149 0.76 -5.37 -1.00
N ASN A 150 0.07 -6.38 -1.54
CA ASN A 150 0.36 -7.79 -1.27
C ASN A 150 1.83 -8.16 -1.57
N ASN A 151 2.30 -7.86 -2.77
CA ASN A 151 3.66 -8.18 -3.18
C ASN A 151 4.73 -7.34 -2.42
N PRO A 152 4.61 -6.00 -2.32
CA PRO A 152 5.58 -5.21 -1.56
C PRO A 152 5.68 -5.59 -0.08
N LEU A 153 4.56 -5.93 0.58
CA LEU A 153 4.57 -6.32 2.00
C LEU A 153 5.26 -7.67 2.21
N HIS A 154 5.02 -8.64 1.32
CA HIS A 154 5.71 -9.92 1.34
C HIS A 154 7.23 -9.76 1.24
N HIS A 155 7.69 -8.93 0.29
CA HIS A 155 9.11 -8.66 0.15
C HIS A 155 9.67 -7.85 1.32
N LEU A 156 8.93 -6.87 1.85
CA LEU A 156 9.33 -6.13 3.06
C LEU A 156 9.62 -7.08 4.23
N VAL A 157 8.72 -8.04 4.51
CA VAL A 157 8.89 -9.02 5.58
C VAL A 157 10.09 -9.93 5.33
N THR A 158 10.26 -10.37 4.09
CA THR A 158 11.39 -11.22 3.68
C THR A 158 12.72 -10.51 3.90
N GLU A 159 12.85 -9.28 3.41
CA GLU A 159 14.09 -8.50 3.49
C GLU A 159 14.42 -8.14 4.95
N LEU A 160 13.45 -7.61 5.71
CA LEU A 160 13.67 -7.33 7.14
C LEU A 160 14.04 -8.59 7.94
N GLY A 161 13.52 -9.76 7.57
CA GLY A 161 13.87 -11.04 8.20
C GLY A 161 15.30 -11.51 7.88
N GLY A 162 15.85 -11.11 6.73
CA GLY A 162 17.22 -11.41 6.32
C GLY A 162 18.27 -10.40 6.82
N MET A 163 17.85 -9.20 7.20
CA MET A 163 18.76 -8.12 7.61
C MET A 163 19.40 -8.39 8.98
N LYS A 164 20.73 -8.44 8.99
CA LYS A 164 21.49 -8.59 10.24
C LYS A 164 21.31 -7.36 11.14
N GLY A 165 20.81 -7.59 12.36
CA GLY A 165 20.62 -6.54 13.35
C GLY A 165 19.31 -5.76 13.21
N ALA A 166 18.41 -6.16 12.29
CA ALA A 166 17.07 -5.62 12.24
C ALA A 166 16.33 -5.93 13.57
N PRO A 167 15.76 -4.94 14.26
CA PRO A 167 15.02 -5.18 15.49
C PRO A 167 13.79 -6.06 15.27
N ASP A 168 13.60 -7.08 16.12
CA ASP A 168 12.42 -7.96 16.10
C ASP A 168 11.10 -7.18 16.15
N ALA A 169 11.10 -6.04 16.84
CA ALA A 169 9.95 -5.16 16.90
C ALA A 169 9.53 -4.67 15.50
N ILE A 170 10.47 -4.26 14.65
CA ILE A 170 10.17 -3.80 13.28
C ILE A 170 9.60 -4.95 12.46
N LEU A 171 10.27 -6.11 12.48
CA LEU A 171 9.82 -7.30 11.74
C LEU A 171 8.42 -7.76 12.20
N SER A 172 8.14 -7.75 13.50
CA SER A 172 6.83 -8.13 14.03
C SER A 172 5.71 -7.21 13.54
N ARG A 173 5.96 -5.90 13.41
CA ARG A 173 4.97 -4.96 12.84
C ARG A 173 4.80 -5.18 11.35
N ALA A 174 5.88 -5.43 10.60
CA ALA A 174 5.80 -5.73 9.17
C ALA A 174 4.92 -6.95 8.90
N LYS A 175 5.11 -8.04 9.66
CA LYS A 175 4.27 -9.25 9.59
C LYS A 175 2.81 -8.98 9.96
N GLY A 176 2.59 -8.16 10.99
CA GLY A 176 1.25 -7.73 11.37
C GLY A 176 0.55 -6.95 10.26
N VAL A 177 1.25 -6.02 9.61
CA VAL A 177 0.72 -5.25 8.47
C VAL A 177 0.45 -6.15 7.27
N GLU A 178 1.35 -7.07 6.92
CA GLU A 178 1.14 -8.06 5.86
C GLU A 178 -0.13 -8.87 6.11
N THR A 179 -0.29 -9.43 7.31
CA THR A 179 -1.44 -10.25 7.71
C THR A 179 -2.74 -9.46 7.62
N ILE A 180 -2.79 -8.27 8.23
CA ILE A 180 -4.01 -7.46 8.25
C ILE A 180 -4.35 -6.93 6.85
N ASN A 181 -3.37 -6.69 5.97
CA ASN A 181 -3.64 -6.31 4.58
C ASN A 181 -4.41 -7.41 3.84
N SER A 182 -4.04 -8.69 4.04
CA SER A 182 -4.77 -9.82 3.49
C SER A 182 -6.18 -9.95 4.06
N GLU A 183 -6.35 -9.80 5.38
CA GLU A 183 -7.69 -9.81 6.02
C GLU A 183 -8.58 -8.67 5.50
N LEU A 184 -8.00 -7.48 5.34
CA LEU A 184 -8.71 -6.32 4.81
C LEU A 184 -9.12 -6.52 3.35
N LEU A 185 -8.27 -7.15 2.54
CA LEU A 185 -8.56 -7.49 1.15
C LEU A 185 -9.79 -8.40 1.05
N GLU A 186 -9.79 -9.50 1.82
CA GLU A 186 -10.91 -10.44 1.88
C GLU A 186 -12.20 -9.76 2.36
N ASN A 187 -12.09 -8.86 3.34
CA ASN A 187 -13.23 -8.13 3.85
C ASN A 187 -13.83 -7.18 2.80
N ILE A 188 -13.00 -6.44 2.06
CA ILE A 188 -13.45 -5.55 0.97
C ILE A 188 -14.08 -6.36 -0.16
N MET A 189 -13.51 -7.51 -0.54
CA MET A 189 -14.10 -8.41 -1.52
C MET A 189 -15.48 -8.91 -1.05
N THR A 190 -15.62 -9.23 0.24
CA THR A 190 -16.91 -9.62 0.83
C THR A 190 -17.94 -8.49 0.75
N ILE A 191 -17.54 -7.25 1.06
CA ILE A 191 -18.40 -6.05 0.92
C ILE A 191 -18.85 -5.88 -0.53
N LEU A 192 -17.92 -5.93 -1.49
CA LEU A 192 -18.23 -5.82 -2.92
C LEU A 192 -19.21 -6.90 -3.39
N SER A 193 -19.01 -8.15 -2.96
CA SER A 193 -19.88 -9.27 -3.35
C SER A 193 -21.33 -9.13 -2.84
N LYS A 194 -21.52 -8.50 -1.67
CA LYS A 194 -22.85 -8.21 -1.11
C LYS A 194 -23.56 -7.08 -1.84
N ILE A 195 -22.80 -6.08 -2.30
CA ILE A 195 -23.35 -4.95 -3.04
C ILE A 195 -23.69 -5.39 -4.47
N HIS A 196 -22.75 -6.02 -5.17
CA HIS A 196 -22.90 -6.52 -6.53
C HIS A 196 -22.61 -8.03 -6.63
N PRO A 197 -23.61 -8.88 -6.37
CA PRO A 197 -23.48 -10.32 -6.53
C PRO A 197 -23.10 -10.69 -7.97
N GLY A 198 -22.03 -11.46 -8.15
CA GLY A 198 -21.57 -11.93 -9.46
C GLY A 198 -20.57 -11.02 -10.18
N LEU A 199 -20.05 -9.97 -9.51
CA LEU A 199 -18.89 -9.22 -10.00
C LEU A 199 -17.70 -10.18 -10.21
N LYS A 200 -17.18 -10.23 -11.43
CA LYS A 200 -15.93 -10.96 -11.73
C LYS A 200 -14.75 -10.01 -11.52
N GLU A 201 -13.78 -10.44 -10.73
CA GLU A 201 -12.52 -9.73 -10.55
C GLU A 201 -11.73 -9.75 -11.87
N ASN A 202 -11.85 -8.66 -12.61
CA ASN A 202 -11.19 -8.46 -13.90
C ASN A 202 -10.30 -7.20 -13.85
N GLU A 203 -9.91 -6.75 -12.66
CA GLU A 203 -9.16 -5.51 -12.50
C GLU A 203 -7.66 -5.72 -12.64
N THR A 204 -7.02 -4.77 -13.31
CA THR A 204 -5.57 -4.66 -13.38
C THR A 204 -5.10 -3.72 -12.28
N TYR A 205 -4.24 -4.20 -11.40
CA TYR A 205 -3.73 -3.43 -10.27
C TYR A 205 -2.37 -2.79 -10.58
N PRO A 206 -2.06 -1.62 -9.97
CA PRO A 206 -0.73 -1.04 -10.11
C PRO A 206 0.35 -2.01 -9.66
N VAL A 207 1.37 -2.20 -10.49
CA VAL A 207 2.48 -3.11 -10.22
C VAL A 207 3.59 -2.36 -9.51
N TRP A 208 4.06 -2.92 -8.41
CA TRP A 208 5.27 -2.44 -7.74
C TRP A 208 6.52 -2.98 -8.43
N THR A 209 7.45 -2.08 -8.75
CA THR A 209 8.64 -2.38 -9.58
C THR A 209 9.97 -2.19 -8.86
N ASP A 210 9.96 -1.82 -7.58
CA ASP A 210 11.18 -1.41 -6.85
C ASP A 210 11.88 -2.58 -6.13
N LEU A 211 11.56 -3.83 -6.50
CA LEU A 211 12.15 -5.02 -5.86
C LEU A 211 13.68 -5.06 -6.00
N ALA A 212 14.21 -4.71 -7.17
CA ALA A 212 15.65 -4.68 -7.39
C ALA A 212 16.37 -3.68 -6.45
N SER A 213 15.78 -2.51 -6.24
CA SER A 213 16.29 -1.52 -5.30
C SER A 213 16.16 -1.99 -3.86
N LEU A 214 15.07 -2.69 -3.53
CA LEU A 214 14.87 -3.30 -2.22
C LEU A 214 15.86 -4.44 -1.95
N GLN A 215 16.40 -5.10 -2.98
CA GLN A 215 17.38 -6.19 -2.85
C GLN A 215 18.82 -5.76 -3.20
N ALA A 216 19.06 -4.45 -3.28
CA ALA A 216 20.36 -3.92 -3.63
C ALA A 216 21.43 -4.37 -2.63
N ALA A 217 22.59 -4.77 -3.14
CA ALA A 217 23.75 -5.09 -2.31
C ALA A 217 24.37 -3.82 -1.70
N ASP A 218 24.17 -2.67 -2.34
CA ASP A 218 24.54 -1.37 -1.79
C ASP A 218 23.61 -1.00 -0.64
N GLU A 219 24.20 -0.80 0.54
CA GLU A 219 23.47 -0.52 1.78
C GLU A 219 22.65 0.77 1.68
N GLU A 220 23.19 1.81 1.04
CA GLU A 220 22.50 3.09 0.89
C GLU A 220 21.25 2.96 0.00
N CYS A 221 21.37 2.35 -1.19
CA CYS A 221 20.23 2.11 -2.07
C CYS A 221 19.18 1.19 -1.40
N HIS A 222 19.60 0.15 -0.68
CA HIS A 222 18.71 -0.77 0.04
C HIS A 222 17.88 -0.06 1.12
N PHE A 223 18.53 0.70 2.02
CA PHE A 223 17.83 1.46 3.06
C PHE A 223 16.98 2.59 2.48
N PHE A 224 17.38 3.17 1.35
CA PHE A 224 16.60 4.19 0.65
C PHE A 224 15.30 3.60 0.07
N ALA A 225 15.37 2.41 -0.52
CA ALA A 225 14.20 1.68 -0.99
C ALA A 225 13.23 1.37 0.15
N LEU A 226 13.74 0.92 1.31
CA LEU A 226 12.94 0.74 2.53
C LEU A 226 12.29 2.06 3.00
N TYR A 227 13.03 3.16 2.99
CA TYR A 227 12.51 4.48 3.35
C TYR A 227 11.34 4.90 2.44
N LYS A 228 11.50 4.77 1.12
CA LYS A 228 10.44 5.04 0.13
C LYS A 228 9.24 4.13 0.37
N LEU A 229 9.47 2.84 0.60
CA LEU A 229 8.42 1.86 0.84
C LEU A 229 7.60 2.18 2.09
N PHE A 230 8.24 2.50 3.22
CA PHE A 230 7.55 2.94 4.44
C PHE A 230 6.80 4.26 4.28
N TYR A 231 7.33 5.18 3.48
CA TYR A 231 6.62 6.42 3.16
C TYR A 231 5.32 6.12 2.40
N CYS A 232 5.41 5.34 1.33
CA CYS A 232 4.26 4.99 0.50
C CYS A 232 3.22 4.19 1.28
N LEU A 233 3.66 3.21 2.08
CA LEU A 233 2.76 2.40 2.91
C LEU A 233 1.98 3.28 3.89
N ARG A 234 2.64 4.25 4.53
CA ARG A 234 1.96 5.19 5.43
C ARG A 234 0.93 6.06 4.69
N VAL A 235 1.26 6.53 3.48
CA VAL A 235 0.32 7.34 2.68
C VAL A 235 -0.91 6.50 2.35
N ASP A 236 -0.73 5.30 1.84
CA ASP A 236 -1.85 4.47 1.36
C ASP A 236 -2.70 3.91 2.49
N THR A 237 -2.09 3.50 3.62
CA THR A 237 -2.85 3.04 4.79
C THR A 237 -3.70 4.14 5.41
N TYR A 238 -3.23 5.39 5.39
CA TYR A 238 -4.03 6.55 5.76
C TYR A 238 -5.19 6.78 4.77
N THR A 239 -4.90 6.74 3.46
CA THR A 239 -5.90 6.90 2.40
C THR A 239 -7.01 5.85 2.52
N ILE A 240 -6.66 4.57 2.71
CA ILE A 240 -7.62 3.48 2.88
C ILE A 240 -8.53 3.72 4.09
N ASP A 241 -7.98 4.08 5.25
CA ASP A 241 -8.75 4.36 6.47
C ASP A 241 -9.74 5.51 6.27
N LEU A 242 -9.27 6.61 5.65
CA LEU A 242 -10.10 7.76 5.31
C LEU A 242 -11.26 7.35 4.38
N TYR A 243 -10.97 6.55 3.36
CA TYR A 243 -11.92 6.12 2.34
C TYR A 243 -12.99 5.17 2.90
N LEU A 244 -12.60 4.23 3.75
CA LEU A 244 -13.54 3.34 4.43
C LEU A 244 -14.49 4.12 5.35
N LYS A 245 -13.97 5.12 6.07
CA LYS A 245 -14.80 6.01 6.90
C LYS A 245 -15.78 6.83 6.06
N TYR A 246 -15.32 7.34 4.92
CA TYR A 246 -16.18 8.06 3.97
C TYR A 246 -17.32 7.18 3.46
N LEU A 247 -17.02 5.99 2.94
CA LEU A 247 -18.05 5.06 2.44
C LEU A 247 -19.00 4.59 3.52
N ARG A 248 -18.47 4.26 4.71
CA ARG A 248 -19.33 3.93 5.85
C ARG A 248 -20.30 5.07 6.18
N CYS A 249 -19.85 6.31 6.11
CA CYS A 249 -20.69 7.46 6.37
C CYS A 249 -21.83 7.57 5.34
N LEU A 250 -21.53 7.38 4.05
CA LEU A 250 -22.53 7.34 2.98
C LEU A 250 -23.59 6.24 3.20
N LEU A 251 -23.20 5.09 3.73
CA LEU A 251 -24.12 3.98 4.03
C LEU A 251 -25.08 4.24 5.19
N VAL A 252 -24.64 4.95 6.24
CA VAL A 252 -25.40 5.06 7.50
C VAL A 252 -26.48 6.16 7.43
N LYS A 253 -26.21 7.29 6.79
CA LYS A 253 -27.18 8.39 6.59
C LYS A 253 -26.76 9.23 5.40
N GLY A 254 -27.49 9.13 4.30
CA GLY A 254 -27.15 9.71 3.01
C GLY A 254 -26.96 11.24 2.90
N ASP A 255 -26.71 12.02 3.96
CA ASP A 255 -26.52 13.47 3.81
C ASP A 255 -25.64 14.25 4.83
N ILE A 256 -25.06 13.70 5.91
CA ILE A 256 -24.17 14.54 6.77
C ILE A 256 -22.96 13.78 7.34
N CYS A 257 -21.81 13.95 6.69
CA CYS A 257 -20.48 13.60 7.20
C CYS A 257 -19.74 14.88 7.62
N SER A 258 -19.91 15.35 8.86
CA SER A 258 -19.39 16.66 9.31
C SER A 258 -17.98 16.66 9.90
N SER A 259 -17.17 15.61 9.72
CA SER A 259 -15.87 15.50 10.42
C SER A 259 -14.73 14.81 9.67
N LEU A 260 -14.88 14.50 8.38
CA LEU A 260 -13.79 13.91 7.59
C LEU A 260 -13.03 15.01 6.85
N GLU A 261 -11.81 15.29 7.28
CA GLU A 261 -10.84 16.09 6.52
C GLU A 261 -10.00 15.14 5.66
N PHE A 262 -10.01 15.36 4.35
CA PHE A 262 -9.12 14.68 3.39
C PHE A 262 -7.72 15.31 3.45
#